data_AF-A0A520YA02-F1
#
_entry.id   AF-A0A520YA02-F1
#
_cell.length_a   1.000
_cell.length_b   1.000
_cell.length_c   1.000
_cell.angle_alpha   90.00
_cell.angle_beta   90.00
_cell.angle_gamma   90.00
#
_symmetry.space_group_name_H-M   'P 1'
#
loop_
_entity.id
_entity.type
_entity.pdbx_description
1 polymer ?
#
loop_
_entity_poly.entity_id
_entity_poly.type
_entity_poly.pdbx_seq_one_letter_code
_entity_poly.pdbx_strand_id
1 'polypeptide(L)'
;MLLIVYAIALVCAVLIGASLTARLLSSHRRTQLAMSFVSGLMLGVAVFHLLPHALHINRAPGAIDSIAFWMMAGLLSMFLLQRVFHFHQHENVAECEAHEHDKAHSHEPLHIPSGQFGGAGVLLGLGVHALLDGVALAASIQADWHSGAYHSLWPLAGLGVFLAILLHKPLDAMTIALFAERRRGSKTKKHLLLVAYALLCP
;
A
#
# COMPACT_ATOMS: atom_id res chain seq x y z
N MET A 1 -16.09 0.92 -19.95
CA MET A 1 -16.82 1.97 -19.20
C MET A 1 -16.66 1.77 -17.69
N LEU A 2 -17.04 0.62 -17.11
CA LEU A 2 -16.82 0.30 -15.68
C LEU A 2 -15.37 0.41 -15.20
N LEU A 3 -14.39 -0.12 -15.95
CA LEU A 3 -12.97 0.00 -15.61
C LEU A 3 -12.48 1.45 -15.51
N ILE A 4 -12.99 2.34 -16.37
CA ILE A 4 -12.64 3.76 -16.36
C ILE A 4 -13.24 4.44 -15.13
N VAL A 5 -14.47 4.06 -14.73
CA VAL A 5 -15.11 4.56 -13.51
C VAL A 5 -14.36 4.08 -12.27
N TYR A 6 -13.96 2.80 -12.21
CA TYR A 6 -13.14 2.27 -11.12
C TYR A 6 -11.79 2.98 -11.05
N ALA A 7 -11.07 3.13 -12.17
CA ALA A 7 -9.79 3.83 -12.22
C ALA A 7 -9.90 5.30 -11.77
N ILE A 8 -10.91 6.04 -12.24
CA ILE A 8 -11.15 7.42 -11.81
C ILE A 8 -11.51 7.47 -10.32
N ALA A 9 -12.36 6.57 -9.83
CA ALA A 9 -12.72 6.50 -8.42
C ALA A 9 -11.50 6.17 -7.54
N LEU A 10 -10.63 5.27 -8.00
CA LEU A 10 -9.39 4.89 -7.32
C LEU A 10 -8.42 6.07 -7.25
N VAL A 11 -8.22 6.77 -8.36
CA VAL A 11 -7.37 7.98 -8.41
C VAL A 11 -7.93 9.07 -7.48
N CYS A 12 -9.23 9.36 -7.54
CA CYS A 12 -9.87 10.34 -6.66
C CYS A 12 -9.76 9.95 -5.18
N ALA A 13 -9.99 8.69 -4.85
CA ALA A 13 -9.93 8.21 -3.48
C ALA A 13 -8.50 8.13 -2.94
N VAL A 14 -7.49 7.85 -3.77
CA VAL A 14 -6.08 7.94 -3.37
C VAL A 14 -5.70 9.40 -3.08
N LEU A 15 -6.12 10.35 -3.93
CA LEU A 15 -5.83 11.78 -3.75
C LEU A 15 -6.54 12.38 -2.52
N ILE A 16 -7.83 12.06 -2.35
CA ILE A 16 -8.65 12.54 -1.22
C ILE A 16 -8.25 11.81 0.06
N GLY A 17 -8.10 10.48 -0.01
CA GLY A 17 -7.74 9.62 1.10
C GLY A 17 -6.37 9.98 1.68
N ALA A 18 -5.35 10.21 0.86
CA ALA A 18 -4.03 10.59 1.37
C ALA A 18 -4.07 11.90 2.19
N SER A 19 -4.88 12.88 1.77
CA SER A 19 -5.03 14.14 2.49
C SER A 19 -5.92 14.01 3.74
N LEU A 20 -6.95 13.18 3.67
CA LEU A 20 -7.90 12.94 4.75
C LEU A 20 -7.28 12.11 5.88
N THR A 21 -6.61 11.01 5.52
CA THR A 21 -5.92 10.13 6.47
C THR A 21 -4.81 10.90 7.20
N ALA A 22 -4.08 11.79 6.51
CA ALA A 22 -3.07 12.65 7.14
C ALA A 22 -3.62 13.61 8.20
N ARG A 23 -4.90 14.00 8.08
CA ARG A 23 -5.57 14.86 9.08
C ARG A 23 -6.20 14.05 10.22
N LEU A 24 -6.71 12.85 9.93
CA LEU A 24 -7.44 12.03 10.90
C LEU A 24 -6.52 11.15 11.77
N LEU A 25 -5.40 10.67 11.24
CA LEU A 25 -4.46 9.75 11.89
C LEU A 25 -3.21 10.47 12.43
N SER A 26 -3.42 11.61 13.12
CA SER A 26 -2.33 12.40 13.71
C SER A 26 -1.68 11.79 14.95
N SER A 27 -2.31 10.78 15.56
CA SER A 27 -1.81 10.12 16.77
C SER A 27 -1.33 8.70 16.46
N HIS A 28 -0.18 8.32 17.02
CA HIS A 28 0.43 6.99 16.88
C HIS A 28 -0.56 5.84 17.14
N ARG A 29 -1.41 5.99 18.17
CA ARG A 29 -2.44 4.99 18.51
C ARG A 29 -3.52 4.85 17.41
N ARG A 30 -3.92 5.97 16.79
CA ARG A 30 -4.92 5.95 15.71
C ARG A 30 -4.34 5.32 14.45
N THR A 31 -3.07 5.61 14.15
CA THR A 31 -2.36 4.98 13.03
C THR A 31 -2.22 3.49 13.24
N GLN A 32 -1.85 3.06 14.44
CA GLN A 32 -1.74 1.63 14.77
C GLN A 32 -3.08 0.89 14.68
N LEU A 33 -4.17 1.47 15.20
CA LEU A 33 -5.51 0.88 15.09
C LEU A 33 -5.99 0.81 13.63
N ALA A 34 -5.76 1.87 12.85
CA ALA A 34 -6.14 1.90 11.45
C ALA A 34 -5.35 0.85 10.63
N MET A 35 -4.04 0.74 10.84
CA MET A 35 -3.20 -0.26 10.18
C MET A 35 -3.64 -1.68 10.52
N SER A 36 -3.92 -1.98 11.80
CA SER A 36 -4.43 -3.30 12.21
C SER A 36 -5.80 -3.61 11.62
N PHE A 37 -6.72 -2.63 11.61
CA PHE A 37 -8.04 -2.79 11.02
C PHE A 37 -7.97 -3.07 9.52
N VAL A 38 -7.20 -2.26 8.80
CA VAL A 38 -7.06 -2.39 7.35
C VAL A 38 -6.33 -3.67 6.98
N SER A 39 -5.27 -4.04 7.71
CA SER A 39 -4.58 -5.33 7.50
C SER A 39 -5.52 -6.52 7.73
N GLY A 40 -6.37 -6.47 8.77
CA GLY A 40 -7.38 -7.49 9.02
C GLY A 40 -8.44 -7.56 7.92
N LEU A 41 -8.90 -6.40 7.42
CA LEU A 41 -9.84 -6.32 6.31
C LEU A 41 -9.24 -6.91 5.02
N MET A 42 -7.99 -6.59 4.70
CA MET A 42 -7.32 -7.16 3.52
C MET A 42 -7.14 -8.67 3.62
N LEU A 43 -6.73 -9.18 4.78
CA LEU A 43 -6.62 -10.61 5.02
C LEU A 43 -7.99 -11.30 4.92
N GLY A 44 -9.03 -10.67 5.48
CA GLY A 44 -10.41 -11.15 5.38
C GLY A 44 -10.91 -11.22 3.94
N VAL A 45 -10.66 -10.19 3.12
CA VAL A 45 -10.98 -10.21 1.68
C VAL A 45 -10.16 -11.29 0.96
N ALA A 46 -8.88 -11.44 1.24
CA ALA A 46 -8.07 -12.48 0.61
C ALA A 46 -8.61 -13.90 0.90
N VAL A 47 -8.94 -14.20 2.17
CA VAL A 47 -9.28 -15.56 2.62
C VAL A 47 -10.77 -15.88 2.48
N PHE A 48 -11.68 -14.96 2.82
CA PHE A 48 -13.12 -15.24 2.79
C PHE A 48 -13.78 -14.85 1.48
N HIS A 49 -13.09 -14.07 0.65
CA HIS A 49 -13.65 -13.56 -0.59
C HIS A 49 -12.93 -14.10 -1.82
N LEU A 50 -11.62 -13.88 -1.94
CA LEU A 50 -10.86 -14.30 -3.11
C LEU A 50 -10.62 -15.81 -3.17
N LEU A 51 -10.29 -16.44 -2.04
CA LEU A 51 -10.02 -17.88 -2.01
C LEU A 51 -11.27 -18.72 -2.38
N PRO A 52 -12.48 -18.49 -1.82
CA PRO A 52 -13.68 -19.24 -2.22
C PRO A 52 -14.08 -18.95 -3.67
N HIS A 53 -13.90 -17.71 -4.12
CA HIS A 53 -14.18 -17.33 -5.51
C HIS A 53 -13.26 -18.04 -6.50
N ALA A 54 -11.96 -18.18 -6.18
CA ALA A 54 -11.00 -18.93 -7.00
C ALA A 54 -11.37 -20.41 -7.10
N LEU A 55 -11.81 -21.03 -6.00
CA LEU A 55 -12.26 -22.42 -5.96
C LEU A 55 -13.54 -22.66 -6.77
N HIS A 56 -14.47 -21.69 -6.79
CA HIS A 56 -15.71 -21.80 -7.55
C HIS A 56 -15.49 -21.69 -9.07
N ILE A 57 -14.55 -20.84 -9.50
CA ILE A 57 -14.24 -20.61 -10.92
C ILE A 57 -13.38 -21.75 -11.48
N ASN A 58 -12.41 -22.25 -10.73
CA ASN A 58 -11.49 -23.27 -11.22
C ASN A 58 -11.98 -24.69 -10.86
N ARG A 59 -12.64 -25.35 -11.82
CA ARG A 59 -13.17 -26.73 -11.66
C ARG A 59 -12.26 -27.82 -12.23
N ALA A 60 -11.00 -27.49 -12.56
CA ALA A 60 -10.07 -28.47 -13.10
C ALA A 60 -9.64 -29.50 -12.03
N PRO A 61 -9.27 -30.74 -12.43
CA PRO A 61 -8.61 -31.69 -11.53
C PRO A 61 -7.32 -31.07 -10.98
N GLY A 62 -7.14 -31.05 -9.65
CA GLY A 62 -5.98 -30.42 -9.00
C GLY A 62 -6.07 -28.89 -8.84
N ALA A 63 -7.25 -28.28 -9.05
CA ALA A 63 -7.43 -26.83 -8.87
C ALA A 63 -7.05 -26.34 -7.47
N ILE A 64 -7.34 -27.13 -6.43
CA ILE A 64 -7.03 -26.78 -5.04
C ILE A 64 -5.51 -26.64 -4.84
N ASP A 65 -4.74 -27.62 -5.31
CA ASP A 65 -3.27 -27.61 -5.20
C ASP A 65 -2.67 -26.41 -5.93
N SER A 66 -3.20 -26.10 -7.12
CA SER A 66 -2.78 -24.93 -7.91
C SER A 66 -3.11 -23.61 -7.20
N ILE A 67 -4.32 -23.45 -6.67
CA ILE A 67 -4.72 -22.25 -5.93
C ILE A 67 -3.87 -22.08 -4.67
N ALA A 68 -3.65 -23.16 -3.92
CA ALA A 68 -2.82 -23.14 -2.72
C ALA A 68 -1.35 -22.77 -3.05
N PHE A 69 -0.81 -23.30 -4.14
CA PHE A 69 0.52 -22.97 -4.63
C PHE A 69 0.64 -21.47 -4.97
N TRP A 70 -0.30 -20.92 -5.75
CA TRP A 70 -0.28 -19.50 -6.11
C TRP A 70 -0.49 -18.57 -4.92
N MET A 71 -1.35 -18.96 -3.96
CA MET A 71 -1.52 -18.22 -2.70
C MET A 71 -0.21 -18.19 -1.91
N MET A 72 0.46 -19.34 -1.77
CA MET A 72 1.75 -19.44 -1.07
C MET A 72 2.84 -18.65 -1.79
N ALA A 73 2.90 -18.72 -3.12
CA ALA A 73 3.83 -17.96 -3.93
C ALA A 73 3.63 -16.44 -3.76
N GLY A 74 2.37 -15.97 -3.70
CA GLY A 74 2.04 -14.58 -3.42
C GLY A 74 2.48 -14.12 -2.03
N LEU A 75 2.19 -14.93 -0.99
CA LEU A 75 2.63 -14.65 0.39
C LEU A 75 4.15 -14.59 0.50
N LEU A 76 4.86 -15.57 -0.09
CA LEU A 76 6.31 -15.61 -0.08
C LEU A 76 6.92 -14.43 -0.85
N SER A 77 6.34 -14.08 -2.00
CA SER A 77 6.75 -12.90 -2.78
C SER A 77 6.62 -11.63 -1.95
N MET A 78 5.47 -11.39 -1.32
CA MET A 78 5.27 -10.22 -0.43
C MET A 78 6.23 -10.21 0.75
N PHE A 79 6.46 -11.36 1.39
CA PHE A 79 7.43 -11.50 2.47
C PHE A 79 8.86 -11.15 2.01
N LEU A 80 9.26 -11.62 0.83
CA LEU A 80 10.57 -11.31 0.25
C LEU A 80 10.70 -9.83 -0.14
N LEU A 81 9.64 -9.22 -0.69
CA LEU A 81 9.62 -7.78 -0.96
C LEU A 81 9.85 -6.97 0.33
N GLN A 82 9.16 -7.34 1.41
CA GLN A 82 9.39 -6.73 2.72
C GLN A 82 10.84 -6.96 3.19
N ARG A 83 11.37 -8.18 3.06
CA ARG A 83 12.72 -8.52 3.57
C ARG A 83 13.86 -7.84 2.79
N VAL A 84 13.75 -7.76 1.46
CA VAL A 84 14.79 -7.22 0.58
C VAL A 84 14.79 -5.69 0.60
N PHE A 85 13.63 -5.06 0.73
CA PHE A 85 13.49 -3.60 0.70
C PHE A 85 13.40 -2.94 2.08
N HIS A 86 13.45 -3.72 3.17
CA HIS A 86 13.54 -3.21 4.53
C HIS A 86 14.97 -2.81 4.89
N PHE A 87 15.39 -1.64 4.39
CA PHE A 87 16.58 -0.98 4.88
C PHE A 87 16.23 -0.30 6.21
N HIS A 88 16.98 -0.62 7.28
CA HIS A 88 16.86 0.00 8.59
C HIS A 88 16.96 1.52 8.46
N GLN A 89 15.81 2.20 8.42
CA GLN A 89 15.76 3.57 8.89
C GLN A 89 15.78 3.46 10.40
N HIS A 90 16.93 3.77 11.02
CA HIS A 90 16.89 4.21 12.42
C HIS A 90 15.95 5.41 12.45
N GLU A 91 14.75 5.17 12.95
CA GLU A 91 13.88 6.18 13.52
C GLU A 91 14.64 6.80 14.69
N ASN A 92 15.60 7.68 14.40
CA ASN A 92 15.84 8.79 15.30
C ASN A 92 14.64 9.71 15.09
N VAL A 93 13.60 9.44 15.88
CA VAL A 93 12.85 10.49 16.57
C VAL A 93 13.87 11.37 17.31
N ALA A 94 14.60 12.19 16.56
CA ALA A 94 15.27 13.36 17.12
C ALA A 94 14.16 14.38 17.34
N GLU A 95 13.53 14.24 18.50
CA GLU A 95 13.26 15.33 19.42
C GLU A 95 13.95 16.63 18.96
N CYS A 96 13.17 17.51 18.35
CA CYS A 96 13.55 18.89 18.05
C CYS A 96 12.30 19.76 18.24
N GLU A 97 11.65 19.61 19.40
CA GLU A 97 11.00 20.77 20.01
C GLU A 97 12.13 21.65 20.53
N ALA A 98 12.51 22.64 19.71
CA ALA A 98 13.40 23.70 20.13
C ALA A 98 12.61 24.66 21.04
N HIS A 99 12.67 24.42 22.34
CA HIS A 99 12.43 25.42 23.37
C HIS A 99 13.61 25.44 24.36
N GLU A 100 14.40 26.51 24.22
CA GLU A 100 15.23 27.22 25.21
C GLU A 100 16.08 26.44 26.23
N HIS A 101 17.41 26.56 26.13
CA HIS A 101 18.28 27.29 27.09
C HIS A 101 19.77 26.89 26.90
N ASP A 102 20.59 27.91 26.66
CA ASP A 102 21.92 28.15 27.23
C ASP A 102 22.95 27.02 27.47
N LYS A 103 24.18 27.31 26.99
CA LYS A 103 25.52 26.83 27.40
C LYS A 103 26.16 25.63 26.66
N ALA A 104 27.18 26.00 25.89
CA ALA A 104 28.48 25.35 25.65
C ALA A 104 28.68 23.93 26.21
N HIS A 105 28.95 22.95 25.34
CA HIS A 105 30.08 22.01 25.43
C HIS A 105 30.28 21.28 24.08
N SER A 106 31.55 21.07 23.74
CA SER A 106 32.08 20.44 22.53
C SER A 106 31.64 18.98 22.36
N HIS A 107 30.99 18.66 21.23
CA HIS A 107 30.90 17.30 20.71
C HIS A 107 31.16 17.30 19.21
N GLU A 108 32.21 16.57 18.84
CA GLU A 108 32.57 16.18 17.49
C GLU A 108 31.38 15.46 16.81
N PRO A 109 30.90 15.90 15.64
CA PRO A 109 29.82 15.21 14.96
C PRO A 109 30.37 13.93 14.32
N LEU A 110 30.13 12.80 14.97
CA LEU A 110 30.30 11.47 14.38
C LEU A 110 29.40 11.38 13.13
N HIS A 111 29.98 11.63 11.95
CA HIS A 111 29.33 11.44 10.67
C HIS A 111 29.10 9.94 10.42
N ILE A 112 27.94 9.42 10.85
CA ILE A 112 27.44 8.14 10.34
C ILE A 112 26.92 8.39 8.91
N PRO A 113 27.46 7.75 7.87
CA PRO A 113 27.02 7.95 6.50
C PRO A 113 25.59 7.41 6.38
N SER A 114 24.62 8.32 6.30
CA SER A 114 23.23 7.99 5.97
C SER A 114 23.16 7.51 4.53
N GLY A 115 23.20 6.18 4.35
CA GLY A 115 23.26 5.53 3.04
C GLY A 115 22.16 6.02 2.09
N GLN A 116 22.57 6.60 0.97
CA GLN A 116 21.72 7.11 -0.13
C GLN A 116 20.69 6.09 -0.66
N PHE A 117 20.90 4.79 -0.41
CA PHE A 117 20.13 3.68 -0.98
C PHE A 117 18.86 3.31 -0.20
N GLY A 118 18.72 3.69 1.08
CA GLY A 118 17.57 3.28 1.90
C GLY A 118 16.23 3.84 1.42
N GLY A 119 16.23 5.00 0.76
CA GLY A 119 15.02 5.62 0.20
C GLY A 119 14.54 5.01 -1.12
N ALA A 120 15.48 4.59 -1.97
CA ALA A 120 15.16 4.00 -3.27
C ALA A 120 14.53 2.61 -3.09
N GLY A 121 15.01 1.82 -2.12
CA GLY A 121 14.43 0.51 -1.78
C GLY A 121 12.98 0.62 -1.32
N VAL A 122 12.65 1.60 -0.47
CA VAL A 122 11.27 1.83 0.01
C VAL A 122 10.34 2.20 -1.15
N LEU A 123 10.76 3.12 -2.04
CA LEU A 123 9.95 3.52 -3.19
C LEU A 123 9.77 2.38 -4.20
N LEU A 124 10.82 1.58 -4.42
CA LEU A 124 10.76 0.42 -5.31
C LEU A 124 9.84 -0.66 -4.73
N GLY A 125 9.99 -1.00 -3.44
CA GLY A 125 9.14 -1.97 -2.75
C GLY A 125 7.67 -1.56 -2.75
N LEU A 126 7.38 -0.28 -2.43
CA LEU A 126 6.03 0.28 -2.54
C LEU A 126 5.52 0.27 -3.99
N GLY A 127 6.36 0.58 -4.97
CA GLY A 127 5.98 0.52 -6.39
C GLY A 127 5.60 -0.88 -6.85
N VAL A 128 6.38 -1.90 -6.48
CA VAL A 128 6.06 -3.31 -6.80
C VAL A 128 4.81 -3.77 -6.05
N HIS A 129 4.64 -3.36 -4.79
CA HIS A 129 3.43 -3.62 -4.02
C HIS A 129 2.18 -3.05 -4.70
N ALA A 130 2.22 -1.76 -5.06
CA ALA A 130 1.13 -1.08 -5.77
C ALA A 130 0.81 -1.70 -7.13
N LEU A 131 1.82 -2.23 -7.84
CA LEU A 131 1.61 -2.95 -9.10
C LEU A 131 0.89 -4.28 -8.87
N LEU A 132 1.25 -5.00 -7.81
CA LEU A 132 0.60 -6.26 -7.45
C LEU A 132 -0.86 -6.06 -6.99
N ASP A 133 -1.18 -4.93 -6.35
CA ASP A 133 -2.57 -4.53 -6.10
C ASP A 133 -3.36 -4.33 -7.39
N GLY A 134 -2.76 -3.64 -8.38
CA GLY A 134 -3.38 -3.43 -9.69
C GLY A 134 -3.63 -4.75 -10.42
N VAL A 135 -2.66 -5.68 -10.41
CA VAL A 135 -2.83 -7.03 -10.96
C VAL A 135 -3.96 -7.78 -10.25
N ALA A 136 -4.04 -7.70 -8.92
CA ALA A 136 -5.09 -8.36 -8.15
C ALA A 136 -6.49 -7.80 -8.47
N LEU A 137 -6.62 -6.47 -8.62
CA LEU A 137 -7.88 -5.83 -9.02
C LEU A 137 -8.27 -6.17 -10.45
N ALA A 138 -7.33 -6.14 -11.40
CA ALA A 138 -7.58 -6.52 -12.78
C ALA A 138 -8.04 -7.99 -12.88
N ALA A 139 -7.38 -8.89 -12.14
CA ALA A 139 -7.72 -10.31 -12.10
C ALA A 139 -9.11 -10.55 -11.49
N SER A 140 -9.48 -9.85 -10.42
CA SER A 140 -10.80 -10.00 -9.80
C SER A 140 -11.93 -9.49 -10.70
N ILE A 141 -11.72 -8.38 -11.41
CA ILE A 141 -12.69 -7.88 -12.41
C ILE A 141 -12.79 -8.83 -13.60
N GLN A 142 -11.67 -9.39 -14.06
CA GLN A 142 -11.67 -10.39 -15.14
C GLN A 142 -12.40 -11.67 -14.72
N ALA A 143 -12.28 -12.09 -13.46
CA ALA A 143 -13.00 -13.22 -12.90
C ALA A 143 -14.53 -12.96 -12.81
N ASP A 144 -14.94 -11.75 -12.41
CA ASP A 144 -16.35 -11.33 -12.44
C ASP A 144 -16.94 -11.32 -13.86
N TRP A 145 -16.14 -10.98 -14.87
CA TRP A 145 -16.56 -11.02 -16.27
C TRP A 145 -16.87 -12.45 -16.76
N HIS A 146 -15.99 -13.40 -16.44
CA HIS A 146 -16.14 -14.80 -16.88
C HIS A 146 -17.22 -15.57 -16.11
N SER A 147 -17.52 -15.17 -14.88
CA SER A 147 -18.52 -15.84 -14.03
C SER A 147 -19.96 -15.44 -14.33
N GLY A 148 -20.20 -14.53 -15.29
CA GLY A 148 -21.55 -14.08 -15.64
C GLY A 148 -22.21 -13.21 -14.55
N ALA A 149 -21.47 -12.85 -13.50
CA ALA A 149 -21.93 -12.06 -12.36
C ALA A 149 -22.23 -10.59 -12.70
N TYR A 150 -21.96 -10.16 -13.94
CA TYR A 150 -22.23 -8.81 -14.44
C TYR A 150 -23.72 -8.42 -14.43
N HIS A 151 -24.64 -9.39 -14.35
CA HIS A 151 -26.08 -9.16 -14.26
C HIS A 151 -26.62 -9.09 -12.81
N SER A 152 -25.81 -9.42 -11.80
CA SER A 152 -26.21 -9.23 -10.41
C SER A 152 -25.84 -7.80 -9.96
N LEU A 153 -26.65 -7.22 -9.08
CA LEU A 153 -26.49 -5.85 -8.58
C LEU A 153 -25.19 -5.60 -7.78
N TRP A 154 -24.33 -6.61 -7.61
CA TRP A 154 -23.12 -6.54 -6.82
C TRP A 154 -22.03 -7.43 -7.47
N PRO A 155 -21.13 -6.90 -8.32
CA PRO A 155 -19.91 -7.61 -8.74
C PRO A 155 -19.00 -7.75 -7.51
N LEU A 156 -19.23 -8.85 -6.77
CA LEU A 156 -18.75 -8.96 -5.41
C LEU A 156 -17.22 -9.02 -5.36
N ALA A 157 -16.57 -9.79 -6.24
CA ALA A 157 -15.12 -10.02 -6.22
C ALA A 157 -14.33 -8.73 -6.46
N GLY A 158 -14.61 -8.06 -7.57
CA GLY A 158 -13.97 -6.79 -7.92
C GLY A 158 -14.19 -5.71 -6.88
N LEU A 159 -15.41 -5.59 -6.33
CA LEU A 159 -15.74 -4.57 -5.34
C LEU A 159 -15.03 -4.79 -4.00
N GLY A 160 -14.94 -6.04 -3.54
CA GLY A 160 -14.24 -6.38 -2.29
C GLY A 160 -12.75 -6.04 -2.36
N VAL A 161 -12.10 -6.39 -3.47
CA VAL A 161 -10.68 -6.05 -3.72
C VAL A 161 -10.52 -4.54 -3.86
N PHE A 162 -11.40 -3.87 -4.62
CA PHE A 162 -11.37 -2.43 -4.77
C PHE A 162 -11.47 -1.72 -3.42
N LEU A 163 -12.41 -2.10 -2.56
CA LEU A 163 -12.58 -1.49 -1.23
C LEU A 163 -11.36 -1.74 -0.33
N ALA A 164 -10.78 -2.94 -0.38
CA ALA A 164 -9.55 -3.24 0.34
C ALA A 164 -8.40 -2.34 -0.12
N ILE A 165 -8.23 -2.14 -1.44
CA ILE A 165 -7.24 -1.23 -2.04
C ILE A 165 -7.50 0.23 -1.62
N LEU A 166 -8.76 0.65 -1.69
CA LEU A 166 -9.20 2.00 -1.34
C LEU A 166 -8.81 2.41 0.07
N LEU A 167 -8.93 1.48 1.02
CA LEU A 167 -8.70 1.73 2.43
C LEU A 167 -7.22 1.72 2.81
N HIS A 168 -6.40 0.88 2.17
CA HIS A 168 -4.99 0.75 2.54
C HIS A 168 -4.05 1.68 1.77
N LYS A 169 -4.34 2.00 0.50
CA LYS A 169 -3.48 2.91 -0.30
C LYS A 169 -3.22 4.28 0.32
N PRO A 170 -4.19 4.93 1.00
CA PRO A 170 -3.93 6.17 1.71
C PRO A 170 -2.88 6.05 2.81
N LEU A 171 -2.79 4.89 3.47
CA LEU A 171 -1.82 4.62 4.53
C LEU A 171 -0.41 4.46 3.94
N ASP A 172 -0.28 3.78 2.79
CA ASP A 172 1.01 3.67 2.09
C ASP A 172 1.51 5.02 1.57
N ALA A 173 0.59 5.86 1.10
CA ALA A 173 0.90 7.22 0.62
C ALA A 173 1.49 8.10 1.73
N MET A 174 1.19 7.83 3.01
CA MET A 174 1.81 8.53 4.15
C MET A 174 3.31 8.27 4.22
N THR A 175 3.74 7.03 4.01
CA THR A 175 5.15 6.63 4.01
C THR A 175 5.92 7.37 2.92
N ILE A 176 5.32 7.50 1.73
CA ILE A 176 5.89 8.26 0.60
C ILE A 176 5.93 9.75 0.90
N ALA A 177 4.88 10.31 1.50
CA ALA A 177 4.79 11.71 1.87
C ALA A 177 5.86 12.10 2.90
N LEU A 178 6.05 11.29 3.94
CA LEU A 178 7.07 11.49 4.97
C LEU A 178 8.49 11.40 4.37
N PHE A 179 8.71 10.45 3.45
CA PHE A 179 9.99 10.35 2.73
C PHE A 179 10.30 11.61 1.90
N ALA A 180 9.31 12.14 1.17
CA ALA A 180 9.47 13.33 0.35
C ALA A 180 9.76 14.59 1.19
N GLU A 181 9.17 14.70 2.38
CA GLU A 181 9.41 15.80 3.33
C GLU A 181 10.82 15.75 3.93
N ARG A 182 11.33 14.57 4.28
CA ARG A 182 12.70 14.40 4.80
C ARG A 182 13.78 14.82 3.81
N ARG A 183 13.54 14.73 2.49
CA ARG A 183 14.50 15.19 1.47
C ARG A 183 14.44 16.69 1.16
N ARG A 184 13.70 17.50 1.95
CA ARG A 184 13.45 18.93 1.69
C ARG A 184 13.02 19.21 0.23
N GLY A 185 12.31 18.27 -0.38
CA GLY A 185 11.86 18.40 -1.76
C GLY A 185 10.77 19.46 -1.89
N SER A 186 10.75 20.17 -3.03
CA SER A 186 9.63 21.07 -3.37
C SER A 186 8.29 20.33 -3.31
N LYS A 187 7.21 21.02 -2.91
CA LYS A 187 5.82 20.50 -2.89
C LYS A 187 5.44 19.82 -4.22
N THR A 188 6.00 20.30 -5.33
CA THR A 188 5.80 19.72 -6.67
C THR A 188 6.40 18.32 -6.80
N LYS A 189 7.59 18.06 -6.23
CA LYS A 189 8.23 16.73 -6.26
C LYS A 189 7.47 15.72 -5.42
N LYS A 190 6.91 16.15 -4.28
CA LYS A 190 6.03 15.33 -3.43
C LYS A 190 4.76 14.91 -4.18
N HIS A 191 4.06 15.87 -4.79
CA HIS A 191 2.86 15.56 -5.58
C HIS A 191 3.17 14.69 -6.79
N LEU A 192 4.29 14.92 -7.49
CA LEU A 192 4.70 14.09 -8.63
C LEU A 192 4.98 12.64 -8.21
N LEU A 193 5.61 12.42 -7.06
CA LEU A 193 5.88 11.08 -6.53
C LEU A 193 4.58 10.35 -6.12
N LEU A 194 3.64 11.07 -5.50
CA LEU A 194 2.32 10.53 -5.14
C LEU A 194 1.47 10.21 -6.38
N VAL A 195 1.51 11.06 -7.41
CA VAL A 195 0.84 10.80 -8.69
C VAL A 195 1.48 9.61 -9.39
N ALA A 196 2.80 9.50 -9.43
CA ALA A 196 3.50 8.35 -10.00
C ALA A 196 3.12 7.04 -9.26
N TYR A 197 3.06 7.07 -7.93
CA TYR A 197 2.60 5.94 -7.12
C TYR A 197 1.14 5.55 -7.38
N ALA A 198 0.26 6.54 -7.56
CA ALA A 198 -1.14 6.30 -7.91
C ALA A 198 -1.26 5.67 -9.31
N LEU A 199 -0.48 6.13 -10.27
CA LEU A 199 -0.48 5.63 -11.65
C LEU A 199 0.09 4.22 -11.81
N LEU A 200 0.88 3.73 -10.83
CA LEU A 200 1.37 2.35 -10.80
C LEU A 200 0.25 1.31 -10.56
N CYS A 201 -0.96 1.76 -10.19
CA CYS A 201 -2.15 0.93 -10.03
C CYS A 201 -3.32 1.52 -10.83
N PRO A 202 -3.36 1.31 -12.16
CA PRO A 202 -4.47 1.73 -13.00
C PRO A 202 -5.74 0.87 -12.81
#